data_AF-A0A392TT61-F1
#
_entry.id   AF-A0A392TT61-F1
#
_cell.length_a   1.000
_cell.length_b   1.000
_cell.length_c   1.000
_cell.angle_alpha   90.00
_cell.angle_beta   90.00
_cell.angle_gamma   90.00
#
_symmetry.space_group_name_H-M   'P 1'
#
loop_
_entity.id
_entity.type
_entity.pdbx_description
1 polymer ?
#
loop_
_entity_poly.entity_id
_entity_poly.type
_entity_poly.pdbx_seq_one_letter_code
_entity_poly.pdbx_strand_id
1 'polypeptide(L)' 'GQFIAATSGWCTAAMTAAEAEAWSLLKGLEWITSFNHHHVIIELDCQQVVNDVLAL' A
#
# COMPACT_ATOMS: atom_id res chain seq x y z
N GLY A 1 8.34 8.93 -18.21
CA GLY A 1 7.13 8.74 -17.40
C GLY A 1 7.14 9.76 -16.27
N GLN A 2 5.99 10.35 -15.94
CA GLN A 2 5.86 11.27 -14.82
C GLN A 2 5.35 10.47 -13.62
N PHE A 3 6.19 10.29 -12.61
CA PHE A 3 5.79 9.64 -11.36
C PHE A 3 5.05 10.67 -10.50
N ILE A 4 3.90 10.28 -9.95
CA ILE A 4 3.16 11.09 -8.99
C ILE A 4 3.62 10.66 -7.60
N ALA A 5 4.04 11.62 -6.79
CA ALA A 5 4.42 11.34 -5.40
C ALA A 5 3.17 10.96 -4.61
N ALA A 6 3.19 9.78 -3.98
CA ALA A 6 2.15 9.36 -3.06
C ALA A 6 2.24 10.16 -1.75
N THR A 7 1.11 10.33 -1.06
CA THR A 7 1.11 10.87 0.30
C THR A 7 1.53 9.79 1.29
N SER A 8 2.48 10.09 2.18
CA SER A 8 2.85 9.24 3.30
C SER A 8 2.31 9.79 4.63
N GLY A 9 2.14 8.91 5.61
CA GLY A 9 1.69 9.25 6.95
C GLY A 9 2.28 8.30 7.99
N TRP A 10 2.46 8.78 9.22
CA TRP A 10 2.97 7.96 10.31
C TRP A 10 1.83 7.24 11.03
N CYS A 11 1.98 5.93 11.22
CA CYS A 11 1.16 5.17 12.15
C CYS A 11 1.95 4.98 13.45
N THR A 12 1.36 5.36 14.59
CA THR A 12 1.97 5.18 15.91
C THR A 12 1.51 3.90 16.62
N ALA A 13 0.67 3.08 15.96
CA ALA A 13 0.25 1.80 16.49
C ALA A 13 1.42 0.82 16.50
N ALA A 14 1.47 -0.03 17.52
CA ALA A 14 2.39 -1.17 17.54
C ALA A 14 1.88 -2.21 16.53
N MET A 15 2.68 -2.49 15.51
CA MET A 15 2.40 -3.43 14.43
C MET A 15 3.60 -4.36 14.22
N THR A 16 3.34 -5.59 13.82
CA THR A 16 4.36 -6.43 13.20
C THR A 16 4.77 -5.85 11.84
N ALA A 17 5.90 -6.30 11.30
CA ALA A 17 6.34 -5.85 9.98
C ALA A 17 5.28 -6.14 8.89
N ALA A 18 4.67 -7.33 8.90
CA ALA A 18 3.63 -7.69 7.93
C ALA A 18 2.37 -6.82 8.10
N GLU A 19 1.94 -6.52 9.32
CA GLU A 19 0.81 -5.62 9.57
C GLU A 19 1.10 -4.19 9.12
N ALA A 20 2.32 -3.70 9.33
CA ALA A 20 2.74 -2.37 8.88
C ALA A 20 2.73 -2.27 7.35
N GLU A 21 3.18 -3.32 6.65
CA GLU A 21 3.14 -3.39 5.18
C GLU A 21 1.71 -3.52 4.64
N ALA A 22 0.87 -4.33 5.27
CA ALA A 22 -0.54 -4.40 4.89
C ALA A 22 -1.26 -3.05 5.10
N TRP A 23 -0.93 -2.34 6.19
CA TRP A 23 -1.45 -1.01 6.47
C TRP A 23 -0.96 0.03 5.45
N SER A 24 0.33 0.00 5.08
CA SER A 24 0.91 0.90 4.09
C SER A 24 0.24 0.71 2.72
N LEU A 25 0.00 -0.55 2.32
CA LEU A 25 -0.74 -0.92 1.12
C LEU A 25 -2.16 -0.35 1.13
N LEU A 26 -2.90 -0.54 2.24
CA LEU A 26 -4.26 0.00 2.38
C LEU A 26 -4.28 1.53 2.20
N LYS A 27 -3.34 2.25 2.81
CA LYS A 27 -3.22 3.71 2.65
C LYS A 27 -2.86 4.12 1.22
N GLY A 28 -2.00 3.36 0.56
CA GLY A 28 -1.71 3.55 -0.86
C GLY A 28 -2.94 3.40 -1.74
N LEU A 29 -3.75 2.36 -1.50
CA LEU A 29 -4.99 2.10 -2.24
C LEU A 29 -6.06 3.17 -2.00
N GLU A 30 -6.27 3.59 -0.75
CA GLU A 30 -7.17 4.71 -0.41
C GLU A 30 -6.76 5.98 -1.16
N TRP A 31 -5.46 6.29 -1.20
CA TRP A 31 -4.92 7.43 -1.94
C TRP A 31 -5.18 7.31 -3.44
N ILE A 32 -4.78 6.20 -4.08
CA ILE A 32 -5.01 5.94 -5.52
C ILE A 32 -6.48 6.15 -5.89
N THR A 33 -7.38 5.61 -5.06
CA THR A 33 -8.83 5.70 -5.26
C THR A 33 -9.32 7.14 -5.13
N SER A 34 -8.82 7.90 -4.13
CA SER A 34 -9.22 9.29 -3.90
C SER A 34 -8.84 10.25 -5.04
N PHE A 35 -7.77 9.95 -5.77
CA PHE A 35 -7.31 10.73 -6.93
C PHE A 35 -7.78 10.15 -8.28
N ASN A 36 -8.64 9.13 -8.25
CA ASN A 36 -9.18 8.46 -9.44
C ASN A 36 -8.07 8.01 -10.41
N HIS A 37 -6.94 7.54 -9.86
CA HIS A 37 -5.85 6.98 -10.65
C HIS A 37 -6.19 5.56 -11.06
N HIS A 38 -6.06 5.28 -12.36
CA HIS A 38 -6.28 3.96 -12.94
C HIS A 38 -4.96 3.45 -13.55
N HIS A 39 -4.82 2.12 -13.65
CA HIS A 39 -3.61 1.46 -14.17
C HIS A 39 -2.34 1.75 -13.35
N VAL A 40 -2.41 1.52 -12.04
CA VAL A 40 -1.27 1.69 -11.11
C VAL A 40 -0.59 0.35 -10.86
N ILE A 41 0.75 0.34 -10.88
CA ILE A 41 1.57 -0.78 -10.43
C ILE A 41 1.99 -0.47 -8.99
N ILE A 42 1.71 -1.39 -8.07
CA ILE A 42 2.12 -1.30 -6.67
C ILE A 42 3.17 -2.40 -6.44
N GLU A 43 4.33 -1.99 -5.95
CA GLU A 43 5.40 -2.90 -5.55
C GLU A 43 5.39 -3.04 -4.03
N LEU A 44 5.51 -4.28 -3.54
CA LEU A 44 5.56 -4.62 -2.13
C LEU A 44 6.79 -5.48 -1.88
N ASP A 45 7.52 -5.21 -0.80
CA ASP A 45 8.69 -5.99 -0.39
C ASP A 45 8.34 -7.15 0.57
N CYS A 46 7.07 -7.24 0.98
CA CYS A 46 6.57 -8.28 1.87
C CYS A 46 5.83 -9.41 1.12
N GLN A 47 6.52 -10.52 0.89
CA GLN A 47 5.94 -11.68 0.20
C GLN A 47 4.70 -12.25 0.92
N GLN A 48 4.65 -12.18 2.25
CA GLN A 48 3.47 -12.61 3.00
C GLN A 48 2.24 -11.78 2.62
N VAL A 49 2.35 -10.45 2.66
CA VAL A 49 1.24 -9.55 2.31
C VAL A 49 0.84 -9.72 0.85
N VAL A 50 1.80 -9.93 -0.06
CA VAL A 50 1.50 -10.24 -1.47
C VAL A 50 0.65 -11.51 -1.58
N ASN A 51 1.04 -12.58 -0.89
CA ASN A 51 0.30 -13.84 -0.91
C ASN A 51 -1.10 -13.67 -0.31
N ASP A 52 -1.22 -12.96 0.82
CA ASP A 52 -2.50 -12.74 1.49
C ASP A 52 -3.47 -11.95 0.58
N VAL A 53 -2.98 -10.93 -0.13
CA VAL A 53 -3.79 -10.14 -1.08
C VAL A 53 -4.19 -10.95 -2.31
N LEU A 54 -3.31 -11.78 -2.84
CA LEU A 54 -3.60 -12.62 -4.01
C LEU A 54 -4.50 -13.82 -3.69
N ALA A 55 -4.66 -14.15 -2.39
CA ALA A 55 -5.56 -15.19 -1.93
C ALA A 55 -6.99 -14.70 -1.67
N LEU A 56 -7.24 -13.38 -1.71
CA LEU A 56 -8.58 -12.77 -1.64
C LEU A 56 -9.33 -12.87 -2.97
#